data_AF-A0A7J8LCQ9-F1
#
_entry.id   AF-A0A7J8LCQ9-F1
#
_cell.length_a   1.000
_cell.length_b   1.000
_cell.length_c   1.000
_cell.angle_alpha   90.00
_cell.angle_beta   90.00
_cell.angle_gamma   90.00
#
_symmetry.space_group_name_H-M   'P 1'
#
loop_
_entity.id
_entity.type
_entity.pdbx_description
1 polymer ?
#
loop_
_entity_poly.entity_id
_entity_poly.type
_entity_poly.pdbx_seq_one_letter_code
_entity_poly.pdbx_strand_id
1 'polypeptide(L)'
;MEEKRRCFSLSRNKFLQHWCVILFISSLAILPLTQSFNYGKALSKSLLYFESQRSGRLPYNQRVTWRHHSGLTDGLEQGVDLVGGYYDAGDNVKFGLPMAFTITMLSWGVIEYGDEISSAGEYTHALEAIKWGTDYFIKAHTHPNVLWVEVGDGDTDHYCWQRPEDMTTSRQAYKVDEKNPGSDVAGETAAAMAAASIVFRKTNPHYSHLLLQHAEQLFEFGDKFRGKYDESVRVVKGYYPSVSGFKDELLWAALWLYKATDKEDYLSYALEKANEFGGITWAITEFSWDVKFPALQIIASMLLTEENQREMGFKLVFEQYRSKAEYYLCACLNKNNGSNVNRTPAGLLYIRQWNNMQYVSNAAFLLTVYSDYLRASNQRLRCDRGKVGPEDVFLFARSQADYILGANPMGMSYLVGYGSRYPQRMHHRGASIESYRENKGFIGCTQGYDYWYPRNDPNPNVVVGALVGGPDHMDRFSDDRKNFMQTEACTYNTASLVGVLAKLHGVEEEDGYLNTPLLASS
;
A
#
# COMPACT_ATOMS: atom_id res chain seq x y z
N MET A 1 42.57 73.55 37.96
CA MET A 1 43.92 73.65 37.37
C MET A 1 44.67 72.43 37.87
N GLU A 2 44.95 71.36 37.14
CA GLU A 2 45.31 71.19 35.73
C GLU A 2 44.73 69.88 35.14
N GLU A 3 44.54 69.87 33.81
CA GLU A 3 44.02 68.77 32.96
C GLU A 3 45.06 67.65 32.72
N LYS A 4 44.75 66.35 32.84
CA LYS A 4 44.02 65.39 31.96
C LYS A 4 44.80 64.83 30.73
N ARG A 5 44.88 63.47 30.72
CA ARG A 5 45.03 62.49 29.59
C ARG A 5 46.46 62.30 29.02
N ARG A 6 46.96 61.09 28.69
CA ARG A 6 46.30 59.88 28.12
C ARG A 6 47.20 58.61 28.14
N CYS A 7 46.52 57.46 28.23
CA CYS A 7 46.76 56.09 27.70
C CYS A 7 47.99 55.23 28.00
N PHE A 8 47.66 54.07 28.60
CA PHE A 8 48.42 52.83 28.76
C PHE A 8 48.59 52.05 27.44
N SER A 9 49.71 51.33 27.34
CA SER A 9 49.97 50.28 26.35
C SER A 9 50.19 48.93 27.04
N LEU A 10 49.93 47.87 26.26
CA LEU A 10 50.50 46.51 26.34
C LEU A 10 50.07 45.59 27.50
N SER A 11 49.28 44.57 27.14
CA SER A 11 49.69 43.14 27.26
C SER A 11 48.48 42.21 27.12
N ARG A 12 48.49 41.30 26.12
CA ARG A 12 48.17 39.87 26.32
C ARG A 12 48.30 39.08 25.03
N ASN A 13 49.43 38.39 24.90
CA ASN A 13 49.79 37.50 23.80
C ASN A 13 49.70 36.01 24.23
N LYS A 14 48.54 35.57 24.74
CA LYS A 14 48.33 34.16 25.20
C LYS A 14 46.90 33.62 25.02
N PHE A 15 46.08 34.20 24.13
CA PHE A 15 44.70 33.73 23.92
C PHE A 15 44.42 33.08 22.56
N LEU A 16 45.30 33.24 21.56
CA LEU A 16 45.03 32.74 20.20
C LEU A 16 45.45 31.28 19.93
N GLN A 17 46.32 30.68 20.73
CA GLN A 17 46.84 29.34 20.42
C GLN A 17 45.98 28.18 20.93
N HIS A 18 45.03 28.42 21.86
CA HIS A 18 44.13 27.38 22.37
C HIS A 18 42.82 27.24 21.57
N TRP A 19 42.52 28.19 20.68
CA TRP A 19 41.29 28.15 19.88
C TRP A 19 41.42 27.34 18.58
N CYS A 20 42.63 27.19 18.04
CA CYS A 20 42.83 26.41 16.81
C CYS A 20 42.80 24.89 17.01
N VAL A 21 43.08 24.38 18.21
CA VAL A 21 43.05 22.93 18.48
C VAL A 21 41.62 22.45 18.78
N ILE A 22 40.78 23.29 19.38
CA ILE A 22 39.37 22.97 19.65
C ILE A 22 38.53 22.99 18.35
N LEU A 23 38.89 23.87 17.40
CA LEU A 23 38.23 23.95 16.08
C LEU A 23 38.65 22.83 15.10
N PHE A 24 39.72 22.09 15.38
CA PHE A 24 40.14 20.94 14.57
C PHE A 24 39.56 19.59 15.05
N ILE A 25 38.93 19.56 16.24
CA ILE A 25 38.24 18.37 16.76
C ILE A 25 36.72 18.43 16.46
N SER A 26 36.17 19.61 16.13
CA SER A 26 34.77 19.77 15.71
C SER A 26 34.50 19.43 14.23
N SER A 27 35.51 18.97 13.49
CA SER A 27 35.40 18.50 12.10
C SER A 27 35.60 16.99 11.97
N LEU A 28 35.38 16.23 13.05
CA LEU A 28 34.91 14.85 12.86
C LEU A 28 33.56 14.95 12.16
N ALA A 29 33.58 14.67 10.86
CA ALA A 29 32.39 14.39 10.09
C ALA A 29 31.51 13.48 10.95
N ILE A 30 30.36 13.99 11.36
CA ILE A 30 29.23 13.15 11.69
C ILE A 30 28.90 12.49 10.35
N LEU A 31 29.59 11.39 10.04
CA LEU A 31 29.04 10.40 9.14
C LEU A 31 27.62 10.16 9.68
N PRO A 32 26.55 10.38 8.90
CA PRO A 32 25.25 9.96 9.34
C PRO A 32 25.43 8.49 9.70
N LEU A 33 25.20 8.14 10.96
CA LEU A 33 25.08 6.74 11.33
C LEU A 33 24.00 6.25 10.38
N THR A 34 24.36 5.44 9.38
CA THR A 34 23.40 4.81 8.50
C THR A 34 22.56 3.95 9.43
N GLN A 35 21.38 4.45 9.80
CA GLN A 35 20.48 3.72 10.65
C GLN A 35 19.99 2.55 9.79
N SER A 36 20.64 1.41 9.95
CA SER A 36 20.23 0.17 9.31
C SER A 36 18.88 -0.23 9.90
N PHE A 37 17.88 -0.36 9.04
CA PHE A 37 16.55 -0.82 9.39
C PHE A 37 16.49 -2.32 9.11
N ASN A 38 15.97 -3.11 10.04
CA ASN A 38 15.74 -4.53 9.78
C ASN A 38 14.47 -4.70 8.94
N TYR A 39 14.61 -4.77 7.61
CA TYR A 39 13.45 -4.85 6.71
C TYR A 39 12.70 -6.18 6.84
N GLY A 40 13.37 -7.29 7.15
CA GLY A 40 12.72 -8.59 7.41
C GLY A 40 11.73 -8.51 8.59
N LYS A 41 12.10 -7.83 9.69
CA LYS A 41 11.20 -7.60 10.82
C LYS A 41 10.05 -6.66 10.48
N ALA A 42 10.28 -5.67 9.63
CA ALA A 42 9.21 -4.81 9.13
C ALA A 42 8.22 -5.62 8.27
N LEU A 43 8.72 -6.48 7.37
CA LEU A 43 7.94 -7.37 6.51
C LEU A 43 7.03 -8.31 7.33
N SER A 44 7.59 -9.04 8.29
CA SER A 44 6.82 -9.92 9.18
C SER A 44 5.69 -9.18 9.90
N LYS A 45 5.95 -7.94 10.33
CA LYS A 45 4.94 -7.10 10.98
C LYS A 45 3.86 -6.66 10.00
N SER A 46 4.23 -6.19 8.81
CA SER A 46 3.29 -5.79 7.77
C SER A 46 2.31 -6.92 7.40
N LEU A 47 2.75 -8.17 7.38
CA LEU A 47 1.85 -9.31 7.15
C LEU A 47 0.94 -9.60 8.34
N LEU A 48 1.41 -9.40 9.57
CA LEU A 48 0.61 -9.56 10.79
C LEU A 48 -0.57 -8.57 10.85
N TYR A 49 -0.45 -7.39 10.24
CA TYR A 49 -1.53 -6.41 10.17
C TYR A 49 -2.79 -6.94 9.49
N PHE A 50 -2.66 -7.75 8.44
CA PHE A 50 -3.85 -8.30 7.78
C PHE A 50 -4.65 -9.19 8.73
N GLU A 51 -4.01 -9.93 9.63
CA GLU A 51 -4.71 -10.71 10.65
C GLU A 51 -5.54 -9.85 11.61
N SER A 52 -5.08 -8.63 11.92
CA SER A 52 -5.85 -7.71 12.76
C SER A 52 -7.05 -7.10 12.05
N GLN A 53 -7.10 -7.16 10.71
CA GLN A 53 -8.22 -6.66 9.91
C GLN A 53 -9.25 -7.72 9.54
N ARG A 54 -9.01 -9.02 9.82
CA ARG A 54 -9.92 -10.10 9.42
C ARG A 54 -11.33 -9.93 10.01
N SER A 55 -12.37 -10.02 9.19
CA SER A 55 -13.77 -10.18 9.62
C SER A 55 -14.18 -11.65 9.52
N GLY A 56 -15.17 -12.10 10.29
CA GLY A 56 -15.69 -13.46 10.24
C GLY A 56 -15.08 -14.41 11.27
N ARG A 57 -15.12 -15.70 10.96
CA ARG A 57 -14.61 -16.74 11.87
C ARG A 57 -13.11 -16.90 11.75
N LEU A 58 -12.37 -16.21 12.62
CA LEU A 58 -10.92 -16.29 12.71
C LEU A 58 -10.39 -17.74 12.85
N PRO A 59 -9.26 -18.08 12.22
CA PRO A 59 -8.67 -19.41 12.31
C PRO A 59 -8.02 -19.66 13.67
N TYR A 60 -7.86 -20.92 14.06
CA TYR A 60 -7.29 -21.30 15.36
C TYR A 60 -5.81 -20.92 15.52
N ASN A 61 -5.09 -20.83 14.41
CA ASN A 61 -3.66 -20.46 14.34
C ASN A 61 -3.44 -18.95 14.15
N GLN A 62 -4.49 -18.12 14.29
CA GLN A 62 -4.37 -16.66 14.27
C GLN A 62 -3.33 -16.17 15.30
N ARG A 63 -2.36 -15.38 14.85
CA ARG A 63 -1.26 -14.81 15.66
C ARG A 63 -1.72 -13.54 16.40
N VAL A 64 -2.61 -12.76 15.82
CA VAL A 64 -3.21 -11.59 16.49
C VAL A 64 -4.19 -12.05 17.57
N THR A 65 -3.74 -12.04 18.83
CA THR A 65 -4.47 -12.64 19.95
C THR A 65 -5.62 -11.78 20.48
N TRP A 66 -5.57 -10.45 20.33
CA TRP A 66 -6.60 -9.56 20.86
C TRP A 66 -7.88 -9.51 20.02
N ARG A 67 -7.87 -10.10 18.81
CA ARG A 67 -9.06 -10.23 17.96
C ARG A 67 -9.86 -11.50 18.28
N HIS A 68 -11.16 -11.46 18.01
CA HIS A 68 -12.05 -12.63 18.05
C HIS A 68 -12.99 -12.64 16.83
N HIS A 69 -13.82 -13.68 16.73
CA HIS A 69 -14.85 -13.79 15.70
C HIS A 69 -15.80 -12.57 15.72
N SER A 70 -16.09 -12.03 14.53
CA SER A 70 -16.96 -10.87 14.31
C SER A 70 -17.69 -11.00 12.98
N GLY A 71 -18.73 -10.19 12.71
CA GLY A 71 -19.43 -10.19 11.41
C GLY A 71 -19.99 -11.56 10.99
N LEU A 72 -20.43 -12.37 11.94
CA LEU A 72 -20.83 -13.78 11.70
C LEU A 72 -22.17 -13.95 10.98
N THR A 73 -22.89 -12.84 10.76
CA THR A 73 -24.17 -12.79 10.07
C THR A 73 -24.11 -11.99 8.77
N ASP A 74 -22.90 -11.61 8.32
CA ASP A 74 -22.70 -10.87 7.08
C ASP A 74 -23.34 -11.60 5.90
N GLY A 75 -24.27 -10.92 5.20
CA GLY A 75 -25.00 -11.46 4.04
C GLY A 75 -26.27 -12.27 4.36
N LEU A 76 -26.49 -12.63 5.64
CA LEU A 76 -27.62 -13.48 6.04
C LEU A 76 -28.99 -12.89 5.66
N GLU A 77 -29.16 -11.57 5.86
CA GLU A 77 -30.38 -10.85 5.50
C GLU A 77 -30.67 -10.86 3.99
N GLN A 78 -29.63 -11.02 3.17
CA GLN A 78 -29.70 -11.07 1.72
C GLN A 78 -29.72 -12.51 1.18
N GLY A 79 -29.67 -13.53 2.05
CA GLY A 79 -29.70 -14.94 1.67
C GLY A 79 -28.38 -15.47 1.10
N VAL A 80 -27.25 -14.83 1.43
CA VAL A 80 -25.90 -15.20 0.96
C VAL A 80 -24.93 -15.32 2.14
N ASP A 81 -23.87 -16.11 2.00
CA ASP A 81 -22.77 -16.14 2.98
C ASP A 81 -21.71 -15.12 2.56
N LEU A 82 -21.61 -14.01 3.29
CA LEU A 82 -20.56 -13.01 3.11
C LEU A 82 -19.64 -12.93 4.33
N VAL A 83 -19.62 -13.94 5.20
CA VAL A 83 -18.73 -14.00 6.36
C VAL A 83 -17.28 -14.18 5.88
N GLY A 84 -16.37 -13.32 6.35
CA GLY A 84 -14.96 -13.31 5.95
C GLY A 84 -14.50 -11.94 5.47
N GLY A 85 -13.35 -11.90 4.78
CA GLY A 85 -12.79 -10.69 4.19
C GLY A 85 -12.14 -9.78 5.24
N TYR A 86 -11.80 -8.57 4.84
CA TYR A 86 -11.10 -7.60 5.67
C TYR A 86 -11.99 -6.40 5.99
N TYR A 87 -11.95 -5.93 7.23
CA TYR A 87 -12.34 -4.55 7.51
C TYR A 87 -11.35 -3.60 6.86
N ASP A 88 -11.86 -2.51 6.32
CA ASP A 88 -11.09 -1.60 5.48
C ASP A 88 -9.97 -0.89 6.24
N ALA A 89 -10.34 -0.23 7.35
CA ALA A 89 -9.46 0.65 8.11
C ALA A 89 -9.66 0.50 9.64
N GLY A 90 -9.85 1.61 10.35
CA GLY A 90 -10.18 1.62 11.78
C GLY A 90 -11.65 1.33 12.09
N ASP A 91 -12.46 1.15 11.05
CA ASP A 91 -13.89 0.86 11.04
C ASP A 91 -14.18 -0.62 10.82
N ASN A 92 -15.47 -0.97 10.71
CA ASN A 92 -15.88 -2.35 10.52
C ASN A 92 -16.68 -2.56 9.22
N VAL A 93 -16.58 -1.65 8.26
CA VAL A 93 -17.17 -1.83 6.93
C VAL A 93 -16.21 -2.62 6.04
N LYS A 94 -16.76 -3.46 5.18
CA LYS A 94 -16.02 -4.20 4.16
C LYS A 94 -16.26 -3.55 2.80
N PHE A 95 -15.42 -2.60 2.43
CA PHE A 95 -15.47 -1.93 1.13
C PHE A 95 -14.74 -2.76 0.07
N GLY A 96 -15.47 -3.20 -0.97
CA GLY A 96 -14.97 -4.15 -1.96
C GLY A 96 -13.86 -3.60 -2.86
N LEU A 97 -14.00 -2.35 -3.33
CA LEU A 97 -13.00 -1.74 -4.22
C LEU A 97 -11.60 -1.61 -3.57
N PRO A 98 -11.42 -0.98 -2.41
CA PRO A 98 -10.11 -0.91 -1.75
C PRO A 98 -9.61 -2.27 -1.24
N MET A 99 -10.52 -3.19 -0.87
CA MET A 99 -10.13 -4.57 -0.52
C MET A 99 -9.57 -5.31 -1.74
N ALA A 100 -10.20 -5.18 -2.91
CA ALA A 100 -9.73 -5.81 -4.13
C ALA A 100 -8.35 -5.27 -4.51
N PHE A 101 -8.18 -3.94 -4.47
CA PHE A 101 -6.88 -3.30 -4.68
C PHE A 101 -5.80 -3.81 -3.72
N THR A 102 -6.12 -3.98 -2.43
CA THR A 102 -5.22 -4.59 -1.44
C THR A 102 -4.74 -5.96 -1.88
N ILE A 103 -5.64 -6.82 -2.34
CA ILE A 103 -5.31 -8.19 -2.76
C ILE A 103 -4.53 -8.21 -4.07
N THR A 104 -4.83 -7.33 -5.02
CA THR A 104 -4.03 -7.18 -6.23
C THR A 104 -2.59 -6.79 -5.89
N MET A 105 -2.40 -5.78 -5.03
CA MET A 105 -1.07 -5.29 -4.65
C MET A 105 -0.27 -6.30 -3.81
N LEU A 106 -0.90 -7.00 -2.87
CA LEU A 106 -0.24 -8.10 -2.14
C LEU A 106 0.18 -9.22 -3.09
N SER A 107 -0.71 -9.61 -4.00
CA SER A 107 -0.41 -10.67 -4.98
C SER A 107 0.72 -10.24 -5.91
N TRP A 108 0.72 -8.99 -6.37
CA TRP A 108 1.81 -8.46 -7.18
C TRP A 108 3.14 -8.47 -6.43
N GLY A 109 3.16 -8.06 -5.16
CA GLY A 109 4.36 -8.15 -4.32
C GLY A 109 4.91 -9.57 -4.20
N VAL A 110 4.03 -10.58 -4.06
CA VAL A 110 4.44 -12.00 -4.00
C VAL A 110 4.89 -12.52 -5.36
N ILE A 111 4.32 -12.03 -6.47
CA ILE A 111 4.76 -12.41 -7.83
C ILE A 111 6.19 -11.93 -8.10
N GLU A 112 6.51 -10.68 -7.71
CA GLU A 112 7.83 -10.09 -7.99
C GLU A 112 8.90 -10.54 -6.98
N TYR A 113 8.54 -10.68 -5.69
CA TYR A 113 9.50 -10.87 -4.60
C TYR A 113 9.19 -12.09 -3.71
N GLY A 114 8.57 -13.13 -4.28
CA GLY A 114 8.18 -14.33 -3.55
C GLY A 114 9.36 -15.07 -2.90
N ASP A 115 10.53 -15.04 -3.53
CA ASP A 115 11.74 -15.68 -3.03
C ASP A 115 12.30 -14.93 -1.81
N GLU A 116 12.33 -13.60 -1.84
CA GLU A 116 12.74 -12.77 -0.69
C GLU A 116 11.73 -12.82 0.46
N ILE A 117 10.42 -12.92 0.16
CA ILE A 117 9.41 -13.18 1.19
C ILE A 117 9.63 -14.57 1.81
N SER A 118 10.06 -15.55 1.00
CA SER A 118 10.38 -16.88 1.50
C SER A 118 11.67 -16.92 2.32
N SER A 119 12.71 -16.17 1.95
CA SER A 119 13.95 -16.10 2.75
C SER A 119 13.71 -15.45 4.12
N ALA A 120 12.78 -14.49 4.18
CA ALA A 120 12.28 -13.93 5.44
C ALA A 120 11.43 -14.90 6.29
N GLY A 121 11.07 -16.08 5.76
CA GLY A 121 10.20 -17.05 6.44
C GLY A 121 8.71 -16.68 6.44
N GLU A 122 8.28 -15.75 5.59
CA GLU A 122 6.94 -15.16 5.62
C GLU A 122 6.03 -15.59 4.44
N TYR A 123 6.52 -16.46 3.54
CA TYR A 123 5.78 -16.85 2.33
C TYR A 123 4.41 -17.45 2.64
N THR A 124 4.32 -18.36 3.62
CA THR A 124 3.04 -18.94 4.04
C THR A 124 2.07 -17.87 4.55
N HIS A 125 2.55 -16.90 5.31
CA HIS A 125 1.71 -15.82 5.84
C HIS A 125 1.24 -14.85 4.76
N ALA A 126 2.06 -14.60 3.74
CA ALA A 126 1.64 -13.85 2.55
C ALA A 126 0.54 -14.60 1.78
N LEU A 127 0.69 -15.92 1.57
CA LEU A 127 -0.35 -16.74 0.95
C LEU A 127 -1.65 -16.75 1.77
N GLU A 128 -1.57 -16.89 3.10
CA GLU A 128 -2.74 -16.84 3.98
C GLU A 128 -3.44 -15.47 3.94
N ALA A 129 -2.69 -14.38 3.84
CA ALA A 129 -3.25 -13.03 3.72
C ALA A 129 -3.99 -12.83 2.40
N ILE A 130 -3.41 -13.26 1.27
CA ILE A 130 -4.05 -13.21 -0.05
C ILE A 130 -5.30 -14.10 -0.05
N LYS A 131 -5.15 -15.36 0.40
CA LYS A 131 -6.24 -16.34 0.40
C LYS A 131 -7.46 -15.88 1.19
N TRP A 132 -7.26 -15.21 2.32
CA TRP A 132 -8.37 -14.71 3.13
C TRP A 132 -9.25 -13.70 2.38
N GLY A 133 -8.63 -12.81 1.59
CA GLY A 133 -9.37 -11.87 0.74
C GLY A 133 -10.02 -12.57 -0.46
N THR A 134 -9.31 -13.47 -1.13
CA THR A 134 -9.87 -14.17 -2.30
C THR A 134 -10.96 -15.17 -1.95
N ASP A 135 -10.91 -15.81 -0.77
CA ASP A 135 -12.01 -16.64 -0.25
C ASP A 135 -13.28 -15.81 -0.06
N TYR A 136 -13.13 -14.56 0.38
CA TYR A 136 -14.25 -13.63 0.46
C TYR A 136 -14.78 -13.23 -0.93
N PHE A 137 -13.90 -12.95 -1.90
CA PHE A 137 -14.35 -12.62 -3.26
C PHE A 137 -15.07 -13.78 -3.96
N ILE A 138 -14.66 -15.03 -3.74
CA ILE A 138 -15.40 -16.22 -4.23
C ILE A 138 -16.82 -16.22 -3.67
N LYS A 139 -16.98 -15.95 -2.37
CA LYS A 139 -18.30 -15.85 -1.73
C LYS A 139 -19.12 -14.66 -2.25
N ALA A 140 -18.46 -13.53 -2.47
CA ALA A 140 -19.09 -12.30 -2.94
C ALA A 140 -19.48 -12.35 -4.43
N HIS A 141 -18.86 -13.20 -5.24
CA HIS A 141 -19.22 -13.40 -6.64
C HIS A 141 -20.19 -14.60 -6.77
N THR A 142 -21.46 -14.37 -6.44
CA THR A 142 -22.48 -15.44 -6.32
C THR A 142 -23.03 -15.95 -7.65
N HIS A 143 -22.97 -15.14 -8.70
CA HIS A 143 -23.39 -15.48 -10.07
C HIS A 143 -22.56 -14.67 -11.07
N PRO A 144 -22.41 -15.09 -12.34
CA PRO A 144 -21.49 -14.46 -13.30
C PRO A 144 -21.59 -12.93 -13.42
N ASN A 145 -22.81 -12.38 -13.30
CA ASN A 145 -23.07 -10.94 -13.40
C ASN A 145 -23.57 -10.34 -12.06
N VAL A 146 -23.14 -10.89 -10.93
CA VAL A 146 -23.51 -10.43 -9.57
C VAL A 146 -22.31 -10.45 -8.65
N LEU A 147 -21.91 -9.26 -8.18
CA LEU A 147 -20.83 -9.09 -7.21
C LEU A 147 -21.34 -8.31 -5.99
N TRP A 148 -21.16 -8.86 -4.79
CA TRP A 148 -21.40 -8.17 -3.52
C TRP A 148 -20.17 -7.33 -3.17
N VAL A 149 -20.36 -6.00 -3.13
CA VAL A 149 -19.25 -5.03 -3.12
C VAL A 149 -19.10 -4.29 -1.81
N GLU A 150 -20.09 -4.39 -0.91
CA GLU A 150 -20.06 -3.73 0.39
C GLU A 150 -20.85 -4.54 1.42
N VAL A 151 -20.34 -4.62 2.65
CA VAL A 151 -21.09 -5.18 3.79
C VAL A 151 -21.11 -4.21 4.97
N GLY A 152 -22.33 -3.76 5.24
CA GLY A 152 -22.75 -2.77 6.21
C GLY A 152 -22.58 -1.34 5.76
N ASP A 153 -23.15 -0.44 6.55
CA ASP A 153 -23.42 0.94 6.18
C ASP A 153 -22.47 1.89 6.90
N GLY A 154 -21.72 2.68 6.14
CA GLY A 154 -20.68 3.56 6.69
C GLY A 154 -21.21 4.57 7.70
N ASP A 155 -22.39 5.16 7.47
CA ASP A 155 -22.95 6.18 8.36
C ASP A 155 -23.25 5.59 9.75
N THR A 156 -23.93 4.45 9.80
CA THR A 156 -24.24 3.76 11.06
C THR A 156 -22.99 3.16 11.71
N ASP A 157 -22.04 2.62 10.93
CA ASP A 157 -20.77 2.10 11.43
C ASP A 157 -19.90 3.21 12.05
N HIS A 158 -19.91 4.41 11.48
CA HIS A 158 -19.12 5.56 11.94
C HIS A 158 -19.79 6.33 13.06
N TYR A 159 -21.11 6.22 13.19
CA TYR A 159 -21.86 6.68 14.36
C TYR A 159 -21.52 5.90 15.64
N CYS A 160 -21.07 4.64 15.53
CA CYS A 160 -20.68 3.83 16.67
C CYS A 160 -19.15 3.68 16.79
N TRP A 161 -18.65 3.61 18.03
CA TRP A 161 -17.26 3.28 18.30
C TRP A 161 -17.18 1.94 19.03
N GLN A 162 -17.46 0.84 18.33
CA GLN A 162 -17.48 -0.50 18.92
C GLN A 162 -16.34 -1.36 18.37
N ARG A 163 -15.78 -2.23 19.21
CA ARG A 163 -14.90 -3.29 18.72
C ARG A 163 -15.66 -4.21 17.77
N PRO A 164 -15.01 -4.80 16.75
CA PRO A 164 -15.69 -5.64 15.75
C PRO A 164 -16.58 -6.74 16.35
N GLU A 165 -16.19 -7.28 17.50
CA GLU A 165 -16.87 -8.39 18.17
C GLU A 165 -18.22 -8.01 18.79
N ASP A 166 -18.45 -6.72 19.04
CA ASP A 166 -19.68 -6.20 19.69
C ASP A 166 -20.55 -5.37 18.74
N MET A 167 -20.28 -5.41 17.43
CA MET A 167 -21.02 -4.59 16.46
C MET A 167 -22.52 -4.82 16.54
N THR A 168 -23.27 -3.71 16.62
CA THR A 168 -24.73 -3.69 16.50
C THR A 168 -25.23 -2.83 15.34
N THR A 169 -24.31 -2.35 14.50
CA THR A 169 -24.60 -1.49 13.35
C THR A 169 -25.17 -2.29 12.18
N SER A 170 -25.81 -1.61 11.23
CA SER A 170 -26.34 -2.29 10.05
C SER A 170 -25.22 -2.98 9.29
N ARG A 171 -25.40 -4.27 9.02
CA ARG A 171 -24.51 -5.09 8.20
C ARG A 171 -25.15 -5.44 6.85
N GLN A 172 -26.08 -4.59 6.39
CA GLN A 172 -26.72 -4.71 5.08
C GLN A 172 -25.67 -4.87 3.98
N ALA A 173 -25.80 -5.92 3.16
CA ALA A 173 -24.92 -6.13 2.02
C ALA A 173 -25.46 -5.44 0.76
N TYR A 174 -24.55 -4.88 -0.03
CA TYR A 174 -24.86 -4.23 -1.30
C TYR A 174 -24.13 -4.92 -2.45
N LYS A 175 -24.76 -4.94 -3.62
CA LYS A 175 -24.24 -5.60 -4.82
C LYS A 175 -24.33 -4.71 -6.03
N VAL A 176 -23.52 -5.04 -7.02
CA VAL A 176 -23.67 -4.59 -8.40
C VAL A 176 -24.13 -5.76 -9.27
N ASP A 177 -24.94 -5.46 -10.27
CA ASP A 177 -25.49 -6.43 -11.21
C ASP A 177 -25.77 -5.77 -12.57
N GLU A 178 -26.38 -6.52 -13.51
CA GLU A 178 -26.69 -6.02 -14.86
C GLU A 178 -27.53 -4.73 -14.89
N LYS A 179 -28.36 -4.50 -13.85
CA LYS A 179 -29.24 -3.32 -13.77
C LYS A 179 -28.59 -2.17 -13.00
N ASN A 180 -27.68 -2.50 -12.09
CA ASN A 180 -26.93 -1.55 -11.25
C ASN A 180 -25.45 -1.88 -11.40
N PRO A 181 -24.81 -1.49 -12.53
CA PRO A 181 -23.45 -1.91 -12.87
C PRO A 181 -22.38 -1.30 -11.95
N GLY A 182 -21.19 -1.90 -11.97
CA GLY A 182 -20.00 -1.42 -11.26
C GLY A 182 -18.73 -1.99 -11.85
N SER A 183 -18.30 -1.43 -12.97
CA SER A 183 -17.16 -1.89 -13.77
C SER A 183 -15.82 -1.69 -13.08
N ASP A 184 -15.71 -0.65 -12.26
CA ASP A 184 -14.53 -0.33 -11.47
C ASP A 184 -14.26 -1.46 -10.45
N VAL A 185 -15.21 -1.72 -9.55
CA VAL A 185 -15.08 -2.76 -8.54
C VAL A 185 -15.08 -4.17 -9.13
N ALA A 186 -15.82 -4.43 -10.21
CA ALA A 186 -15.75 -5.70 -10.92
C ALA A 186 -14.38 -5.89 -11.59
N GLY A 187 -13.84 -4.87 -12.24
CA GLY A 187 -12.51 -4.87 -12.85
C GLY A 187 -11.39 -5.06 -11.82
N GLU A 188 -11.42 -4.31 -10.71
CA GLU A 188 -10.41 -4.47 -9.66
C GLU A 188 -10.49 -5.84 -8.98
N THR A 189 -11.70 -6.38 -8.77
CA THR A 189 -11.87 -7.74 -8.23
C THR A 189 -11.38 -8.80 -9.22
N ALA A 190 -11.61 -8.62 -10.52
CA ALA A 190 -11.05 -9.48 -11.55
C ALA A 190 -9.50 -9.43 -11.56
N ALA A 191 -8.91 -8.24 -11.46
CA ALA A 191 -7.46 -8.07 -11.34
C ALA A 191 -6.90 -8.78 -10.10
N ALA A 192 -7.56 -8.62 -8.94
CA ALA A 192 -7.16 -9.26 -7.68
C ALA A 192 -7.15 -10.79 -7.80
N MET A 193 -8.22 -11.37 -8.36
CA MET A 193 -8.35 -12.81 -8.52
C MET A 193 -7.40 -13.36 -9.60
N ALA A 194 -7.18 -12.63 -10.69
CA ALA A 194 -6.20 -12.98 -11.72
C ALA A 194 -4.76 -12.97 -11.17
N ALA A 195 -4.35 -11.90 -10.47
CA ALA A 195 -3.04 -11.81 -9.84
C ALA A 195 -2.84 -12.91 -8.79
N ALA A 196 -3.82 -13.13 -7.91
CA ALA A 196 -3.76 -14.21 -6.93
C ALA A 196 -3.70 -15.61 -7.59
N SER A 197 -4.36 -15.81 -8.73
CA SER A 197 -4.27 -17.09 -9.46
C SER A 197 -2.83 -17.41 -9.88
N ILE A 198 -2.02 -16.41 -10.23
CA ILE A 198 -0.59 -16.58 -10.56
C ILE A 198 0.18 -17.05 -9.32
N VAL A 199 -0.06 -16.41 -8.16
CA VAL A 199 0.57 -16.75 -6.88
C VAL A 199 0.29 -18.21 -6.50
N PHE A 200 -0.96 -18.66 -6.60
CA PHE A 200 -1.34 -20.02 -6.22
C PHE A 200 -1.08 -21.08 -7.30
N ARG A 201 -0.62 -20.70 -8.50
CA ARG A 201 -0.51 -21.60 -9.66
C ARG A 201 0.29 -22.86 -9.35
N LYS A 202 1.40 -22.73 -8.59
CA LYS A 202 2.27 -23.86 -8.22
C LYS A 202 1.82 -24.59 -6.95
N THR A 203 1.40 -23.84 -5.94
CA THR A 203 1.12 -24.37 -4.59
C THR A 203 -0.29 -24.95 -4.44
N ASN A 204 -1.27 -24.41 -5.18
CA ASN A 204 -2.65 -24.89 -5.21
C ASN A 204 -3.29 -24.67 -6.59
N PRO A 205 -2.99 -25.52 -7.58
CA PRO A 205 -3.47 -25.35 -8.96
C PRO A 205 -5.00 -25.35 -9.09
N HIS A 206 -5.71 -26.13 -8.26
CA HIS A 206 -7.17 -26.17 -8.28
C HIS A 206 -7.76 -24.82 -7.82
N TYR A 207 -7.25 -24.26 -6.73
CA TYR A 207 -7.67 -22.95 -6.25
C TYR A 207 -7.28 -21.84 -7.24
N SER A 208 -6.08 -21.90 -7.83
CA SER A 208 -5.66 -21.00 -8.91
C SER A 208 -6.65 -20.98 -10.08
N HIS A 209 -7.08 -22.15 -10.56
CA HIS A 209 -8.07 -22.24 -11.63
C HIS A 209 -9.45 -21.69 -11.22
N LEU A 210 -9.89 -21.97 -9.98
CA LEU A 210 -11.13 -21.40 -9.45
C LEU A 210 -11.09 -19.87 -9.44
N LEU A 211 -9.98 -19.28 -8.95
CA LEU A 211 -9.81 -17.83 -8.94
C LEU A 211 -9.86 -17.24 -10.35
N LEU A 212 -9.19 -17.90 -11.29
CA LEU A 212 -9.18 -17.45 -12.67
C LEU A 212 -10.59 -17.48 -13.31
N GLN A 213 -11.37 -18.54 -13.06
CA GLN A 213 -12.75 -18.61 -13.56
C GLN A 213 -13.60 -17.43 -13.07
N HIS A 214 -13.52 -17.07 -11.78
CA HIS A 214 -14.22 -15.90 -11.26
C HIS A 214 -13.67 -14.59 -11.85
N ALA A 215 -12.35 -14.48 -12.06
CA ALA A 215 -11.72 -13.30 -12.64
C ALA A 215 -12.21 -13.03 -14.08
N GLU A 216 -12.25 -14.06 -14.92
CA GLU A 216 -12.70 -13.96 -16.32
C GLU A 216 -14.17 -13.55 -16.39
N GLN A 217 -15.02 -14.14 -15.56
CA GLN A 217 -16.45 -13.80 -15.46
C GLN A 217 -16.68 -12.36 -14.98
N LEU A 218 -15.96 -11.91 -13.94
CA LEU A 218 -16.08 -10.55 -13.42
C LEU A 218 -15.59 -9.50 -14.42
N PHE A 219 -14.53 -9.80 -15.17
CA PHE A 219 -14.08 -8.94 -16.25
C PHE A 219 -15.13 -8.83 -17.37
N GLU A 220 -15.69 -9.97 -17.82
CA GLU A 220 -16.77 -9.97 -18.82
C GLU A 220 -17.98 -9.17 -18.33
N PHE A 221 -18.41 -9.38 -17.08
CA PHE A 221 -19.49 -8.63 -16.45
C PHE A 221 -19.20 -7.13 -16.43
N GLY A 222 -18.03 -6.73 -15.92
CA GLY A 222 -17.63 -5.32 -15.79
C GLY A 222 -17.49 -4.61 -17.13
N ASP A 223 -16.99 -5.28 -18.18
CA ASP A 223 -16.86 -4.69 -19.50
C ASP A 223 -18.20 -4.61 -20.25
N LYS A 224 -19.06 -5.63 -20.11
CA LYS A 224 -20.35 -5.71 -20.81
C LYS A 224 -21.38 -4.74 -20.25
N PHE A 225 -21.44 -4.59 -18.92
CA PHE A 225 -22.39 -3.72 -18.23
C PHE A 225 -21.63 -2.55 -17.60
N ARG A 226 -21.35 -1.52 -18.41
CA ARG A 226 -20.47 -0.42 -18.01
C ARG A 226 -21.15 0.58 -17.08
N GLY A 227 -20.53 0.87 -15.94
CA GLY A 227 -20.97 1.92 -15.02
C GLY A 227 -20.08 2.03 -13.78
N LYS A 228 -20.16 3.15 -13.07
CA LYS A 228 -19.43 3.33 -11.81
C LYS A 228 -20.20 2.68 -10.67
N TYR A 229 -19.54 1.93 -9.80
CA TYR A 229 -20.25 1.23 -8.73
C TYR A 229 -20.88 2.18 -7.70
N ASP A 230 -20.33 3.37 -7.49
CA ASP A 230 -20.82 4.36 -6.53
C ASP A 230 -22.08 5.11 -7.02
N GLU A 231 -22.45 4.95 -8.30
CA GLU A 231 -23.75 5.35 -8.83
C GLU A 231 -24.85 4.32 -8.49
N SER A 232 -24.46 3.04 -8.45
CA SER A 232 -25.30 1.87 -8.13
C SER A 232 -25.46 1.65 -6.63
N VAL A 233 -24.36 1.75 -5.87
CA VAL A 233 -24.27 1.59 -4.42
C VAL A 233 -23.95 2.94 -3.80
N ARG A 234 -24.94 3.83 -3.74
CA ARG A 234 -24.73 5.24 -3.38
C ARG A 234 -24.21 5.47 -1.96
N VAL A 235 -24.42 4.51 -1.05
CA VAL A 235 -23.93 4.57 0.34
C VAL A 235 -22.40 4.65 0.42
N VAL A 236 -21.69 4.14 -0.59
CA VAL A 236 -20.22 4.13 -0.62
C VAL A 236 -19.61 5.50 -0.96
N LYS A 237 -20.40 6.41 -1.54
CA LYS A 237 -19.91 7.64 -2.18
C LYS A 237 -19.23 8.61 -1.20
N GLY A 238 -19.57 8.53 0.08
CA GLY A 238 -18.92 9.29 1.15
C GLY A 238 -17.54 8.75 1.56
N TYR A 239 -17.17 7.55 1.12
CA TYR A 239 -16.00 6.81 1.60
C TYR A 239 -15.04 6.48 0.45
N TYR A 240 -15.51 5.68 -0.51
CA TYR A 240 -14.72 5.18 -1.64
C TYR A 240 -15.38 5.52 -2.99
N PRO A 241 -15.63 6.80 -3.31
CA PRO A 241 -16.21 7.18 -4.60
C PRO A 241 -15.30 6.79 -5.76
N SER A 242 -15.89 6.40 -6.88
CA SER A 242 -15.18 6.09 -8.13
C SER A 242 -14.92 7.39 -8.89
N VAL A 243 -13.85 8.10 -8.51
CA VAL A 243 -13.57 9.44 -9.05
C VAL A 243 -12.94 9.34 -10.43
N SER A 244 -11.93 8.48 -10.58
CA SER A 244 -11.28 8.14 -11.87
C SER A 244 -12.26 7.56 -12.90
N GLY A 245 -13.28 6.83 -12.43
CA GLY A 245 -14.19 6.03 -13.24
C GLY A 245 -13.81 4.56 -13.19
N PHE A 246 -14.00 3.85 -14.31
CA PHE A 246 -13.77 2.39 -14.39
C PHE A 246 -12.82 1.99 -15.52
N LYS A 247 -12.37 2.96 -16.31
CA LYS A 247 -11.68 2.70 -17.57
C LYS A 247 -10.28 2.16 -17.32
N ASP A 248 -9.60 2.67 -16.30
CA ASP A 248 -8.31 2.17 -15.85
C ASP A 248 -8.41 0.80 -15.22
N GLU A 249 -9.47 0.48 -14.47
CA GLU A 249 -9.71 -0.84 -13.89
C GLU A 249 -9.93 -1.91 -14.96
N LEU A 250 -10.64 -1.58 -16.06
CA LEU A 250 -10.81 -2.51 -17.18
C LEU A 250 -9.48 -2.78 -17.91
N LEU A 251 -8.67 -1.75 -18.17
CA LEU A 251 -7.33 -1.94 -18.76
C LEU A 251 -6.40 -2.73 -17.81
N TRP A 252 -6.45 -2.40 -16.52
CA TRP A 252 -5.70 -3.06 -15.45
C TRP A 252 -6.04 -4.54 -15.33
N ALA A 253 -7.33 -4.88 -15.27
CA ALA A 253 -7.83 -6.25 -15.22
C ALA A 253 -7.44 -7.05 -16.46
N ALA A 254 -7.55 -6.46 -17.65
CA ALA A 254 -7.14 -7.11 -18.89
C ALA A 254 -5.64 -7.48 -18.87
N LEU A 255 -4.75 -6.58 -18.42
CA LEU A 255 -3.32 -6.89 -18.31
C LEU A 255 -3.02 -7.98 -17.27
N TRP A 256 -3.74 -8.01 -16.14
CA TRP A 256 -3.60 -9.07 -15.15
C TRP A 256 -4.11 -10.42 -15.64
N LEU A 257 -5.24 -10.44 -16.35
CA LEU A 257 -5.78 -11.63 -16.99
C LEU A 257 -4.85 -12.15 -18.08
N TYR A 258 -4.25 -11.26 -18.89
CA TYR A 258 -3.21 -11.65 -19.84
C TYR A 258 -2.05 -12.34 -19.13
N LYS A 259 -1.45 -11.70 -18.10
CA LYS A 259 -0.36 -12.32 -17.31
C LYS A 259 -0.76 -13.64 -16.65
N ALA A 260 -2.04 -13.82 -16.32
CA ALA A 260 -2.55 -15.02 -15.68
C ALA A 260 -2.87 -16.16 -16.65
N THR A 261 -3.12 -15.88 -17.93
CA THR A 261 -3.67 -16.85 -18.89
C THR A 261 -2.87 -17.02 -20.17
N ASP A 262 -2.02 -16.06 -20.52
CA ASP A 262 -1.38 -15.93 -21.83
C ASP A 262 -2.40 -15.89 -23.01
N LYS A 263 -3.66 -15.52 -22.75
CA LYS A 263 -4.69 -15.35 -23.80
C LYS A 263 -4.56 -13.97 -24.43
N GLU A 264 -4.21 -13.95 -25.71
CA GLU A 264 -3.98 -12.72 -26.49
C GLU A 264 -5.18 -11.76 -26.53
N ASP A 265 -6.42 -12.27 -26.46
CA ASP A 265 -7.63 -11.43 -26.44
C ASP A 265 -7.59 -10.34 -25.35
N TYR A 266 -7.02 -10.64 -24.19
CA TYR A 266 -6.89 -9.66 -23.10
C TYR A 266 -5.81 -8.61 -23.39
N LEU A 267 -4.69 -9.01 -24.00
CA LEU A 267 -3.66 -8.06 -24.42
C LEU A 267 -4.19 -7.15 -25.53
N SER A 268 -4.83 -7.73 -26.55
CA SER A 268 -5.49 -6.99 -27.63
C SER A 268 -6.51 -6.00 -27.08
N TYR A 269 -7.34 -6.41 -26.12
CA TYR A 269 -8.28 -5.50 -25.44
C TYR A 269 -7.56 -4.29 -24.82
N ALA A 270 -6.49 -4.53 -24.05
CA ALA A 270 -5.74 -3.46 -23.40
C ALA A 270 -5.12 -2.49 -24.42
N LEU A 271 -4.60 -3.01 -25.54
CA LEU A 271 -3.97 -2.19 -26.59
C LEU A 271 -4.99 -1.43 -27.45
N GLU A 272 -6.08 -2.07 -27.85
CA GLU A 272 -7.12 -1.46 -28.68
C GLU A 272 -7.91 -0.39 -27.91
N LYS A 273 -8.18 -0.62 -26.61
CA LYS A 273 -8.88 0.35 -25.75
C LYS A 273 -7.97 1.42 -25.16
N ALA A 274 -6.65 1.29 -25.30
CA ALA A 274 -5.66 2.17 -24.70
C ALA A 274 -5.97 3.66 -24.88
N ASN A 275 -6.33 4.10 -26.10
CA ASN A 275 -6.63 5.50 -26.37
C ASN A 275 -7.99 5.93 -25.79
N GLU A 276 -9.04 5.16 -26.08
CA GLU A 276 -10.43 5.43 -25.66
C GLU A 276 -10.56 5.50 -24.13
N PHE A 277 -9.79 4.65 -23.44
CA PHE A 277 -9.85 4.47 -21.99
C PHE A 277 -8.81 5.31 -21.24
N GLY A 278 -7.97 6.06 -21.95
CA GLY A 278 -7.02 6.98 -21.33
C GLY A 278 -5.64 6.39 -21.03
N GLY A 279 -5.44 5.10 -21.24
CA GLY A 279 -4.20 4.36 -20.96
C GLY A 279 -2.96 4.98 -21.59
N ILE A 280 -3.07 5.51 -22.81
CA ILE A 280 -1.96 6.16 -23.53
C ILE A 280 -2.09 7.68 -23.66
N THR A 281 -3.14 8.28 -23.11
CA THR A 281 -3.35 9.74 -23.21
C THR A 281 -3.05 10.44 -21.89
N TRP A 282 -3.53 9.92 -20.76
CA TRP A 282 -3.40 10.55 -19.46
C TRP A 282 -2.01 10.31 -18.86
N ALA A 283 -1.35 11.41 -18.50
CA ALA A 283 -0.12 11.43 -17.73
C ALA A 283 -0.47 11.84 -16.29
N ILE A 284 -0.39 10.90 -15.35
CA ILE A 284 -0.90 11.08 -13.98
C ILE A 284 0.26 10.97 -12.99
N THR A 285 0.14 11.63 -11.84
CA THR A 285 1.13 11.64 -10.75
C THR A 285 0.58 11.00 -9.45
N GLU A 286 -0.41 10.11 -9.57
CA GLU A 286 -1.12 9.45 -8.48
C GLU A 286 -1.45 8.00 -8.87
N PHE A 287 -1.15 7.05 -7.98
CA PHE A 287 -1.54 5.63 -8.07
C PHE A 287 -2.14 5.19 -6.74
N SER A 288 -3.36 4.65 -6.77
CA SER A 288 -4.17 4.37 -5.58
C SER A 288 -5.24 3.32 -5.84
N TRP A 289 -6.04 3.03 -4.81
CA TRP A 289 -7.24 2.18 -4.94
C TRP A 289 -8.28 2.75 -5.91
N ASP A 290 -8.23 4.04 -6.27
CA ASP A 290 -9.12 4.67 -7.26
C ASP A 290 -8.44 4.78 -8.64
N VAL A 291 -7.14 5.06 -8.71
CA VAL A 291 -6.43 5.34 -9.96
C VAL A 291 -5.39 4.27 -10.27
N LYS A 292 -5.55 3.52 -11.38
CA LYS A 292 -4.66 2.40 -11.79
C LYS A 292 -3.72 2.75 -12.95
N PHE A 293 -3.90 3.91 -13.59
CA PHE A 293 -3.14 4.29 -14.79
C PHE A 293 -1.62 4.15 -14.66
N PRO A 294 -0.93 4.63 -13.61
CA PRO A 294 0.53 4.48 -13.56
C PRO A 294 0.99 3.02 -13.53
N ALA A 295 0.31 2.17 -12.75
CA ALA A 295 0.66 0.77 -12.63
C ALA A 295 0.36 -0.01 -13.91
N LEU A 296 -0.82 0.18 -14.51
CA LEU A 296 -1.16 -0.49 -15.78
C LEU A 296 -0.22 -0.05 -16.91
N GLN A 297 0.18 1.22 -16.95
CA GLN A 297 1.14 1.74 -17.93
C GLN A 297 2.52 1.11 -17.73
N ILE A 298 2.96 0.94 -16.49
CA ILE A 298 4.20 0.25 -16.13
C ILE A 298 4.13 -1.22 -16.60
N ILE A 299 3.09 -1.96 -16.24
CA ILE A 299 2.90 -3.35 -16.66
C ILE A 299 2.95 -3.46 -18.18
N ALA A 300 2.14 -2.68 -18.91
CA ALA A 300 2.13 -2.67 -20.36
C ALA A 300 3.52 -2.41 -20.95
N SER A 301 4.28 -1.46 -20.38
CA SER A 301 5.63 -1.13 -20.86
C SER A 301 6.66 -2.26 -20.67
N MET A 302 6.43 -3.16 -19.71
CA MET A 302 7.29 -4.32 -19.44
C MET A 302 6.92 -5.55 -20.28
N LEU A 303 5.76 -5.54 -20.95
CA LEU A 303 5.29 -6.61 -21.84
C LEU A 303 5.76 -6.46 -23.30
N LEU A 304 6.53 -5.42 -23.61
CA LEU A 304 7.04 -5.20 -24.97
C LEU A 304 8.16 -6.21 -25.30
N THR A 305 7.82 -7.26 -26.05
CA THR A 305 8.76 -8.28 -26.55
C THR A 305 9.12 -8.07 -28.03
N GLU A 306 10.17 -8.74 -28.54
CA GLU A 306 10.52 -8.71 -29.97
C GLU A 306 9.41 -9.28 -30.88
N GLU A 307 8.58 -10.19 -30.36
CA GLU A 307 7.44 -10.77 -31.07
C GLU A 307 6.31 -9.75 -31.25
N ASN A 308 5.96 -9.04 -30.18
CA ASN A 308 4.94 -7.98 -30.17
C ASN A 308 5.35 -6.74 -31.00
N GLN A 309 6.63 -6.59 -31.32
CA GLN A 309 7.14 -5.53 -32.19
C GLN A 309 6.83 -5.74 -33.67
N ARG A 310 6.46 -6.96 -34.10
CA ARG A 310 6.22 -7.28 -35.52
C ARG A 310 4.92 -6.67 -36.03
N GLU A 311 3.96 -6.39 -35.15
CA GLU A 311 2.76 -5.64 -35.48
C GLU A 311 2.95 -4.15 -35.21
N MET A 312 3.13 -3.37 -36.29
CA MET A 312 3.50 -1.96 -36.22
C MET A 312 2.51 -1.10 -35.40
N GLY A 313 1.22 -1.44 -35.42
CA GLY A 313 0.18 -0.77 -34.64
C GLY A 313 0.37 -0.93 -33.13
N PHE A 314 0.60 -2.16 -32.66
CA PHE A 314 0.81 -2.46 -31.24
C PHE A 314 2.11 -1.88 -30.70
N LYS A 315 3.19 -1.88 -31.50
CA LYS A 315 4.45 -1.25 -31.10
C LYS A 315 4.28 0.21 -30.69
N LEU A 316 3.52 1.01 -31.46
CA LEU A 316 3.28 2.42 -31.14
C LEU A 316 2.52 2.58 -29.81
N VAL A 317 1.51 1.74 -29.57
CA VAL A 317 0.71 1.78 -28.34
C VAL A 317 1.58 1.43 -27.12
N PHE A 318 2.44 0.41 -27.22
CA PHE A 318 3.39 0.07 -26.16
C PHE A 318 4.39 1.20 -25.87
N GLU A 319 4.92 1.85 -26.90
CA GLU A 319 5.82 3.01 -26.74
C GLU A 319 5.10 4.19 -26.05
N GLN A 320 3.82 4.40 -26.33
CA GLN A 320 3.02 5.42 -25.65
C GLN A 320 2.71 5.04 -24.21
N TYR A 321 2.37 3.77 -23.92
CA TYR A 321 2.22 3.28 -22.54
C TYR A 321 3.50 3.50 -21.75
N ARG A 322 4.64 3.11 -22.33
CA ARG A 322 5.96 3.37 -21.75
C ARG A 322 6.19 4.85 -21.48
N SER A 323 5.84 5.73 -22.42
CA SER A 323 5.99 7.18 -22.20
C SER A 323 5.18 7.67 -20.98
N LYS A 324 3.99 7.15 -20.75
CA LYS A 324 3.17 7.52 -19.57
C LYS A 324 3.69 6.90 -18.28
N ALA A 325 4.14 5.64 -18.33
CA ALA A 325 4.82 4.99 -17.21
C ALA A 325 6.07 5.78 -16.76
N GLU A 326 6.95 6.12 -17.73
CA GLU A 326 8.15 6.89 -17.46
C GLU A 326 7.81 8.29 -16.91
N TYR A 327 6.73 8.94 -17.39
CA TYR A 327 6.28 10.22 -16.85
C TYR A 327 5.95 10.14 -15.35
N TYR A 328 5.19 9.13 -14.89
CA TYR A 328 4.86 8.97 -13.48
C TYR A 328 6.12 8.73 -12.63
N LEU A 329 6.98 7.80 -13.05
CA LEU A 329 8.22 7.48 -12.34
C LEU A 329 9.16 8.69 -12.26
N CYS A 330 9.27 9.45 -13.35
CA CYS A 330 10.04 10.69 -13.38
C CYS A 330 9.41 11.79 -12.52
N ALA A 331 8.07 11.86 -12.41
CA ALA A 331 7.38 12.76 -11.47
C ALA A 331 7.74 12.45 -10.02
N CYS A 332 7.78 11.16 -9.66
CA CYS A 332 8.22 10.68 -8.34
C CYS A 332 9.68 11.03 -8.06
N LEU A 333 10.52 11.23 -9.08
CA LEU A 333 11.94 11.61 -8.94
C LEU A 333 12.21 13.12 -9.11
N ASN A 334 11.17 13.93 -9.32
CA ASN A 334 11.29 15.37 -9.62
C ASN A 334 12.04 15.68 -10.92
N LYS A 335 11.87 14.82 -11.93
CA LYS A 335 12.62 14.85 -13.19
C LYS A 335 11.77 15.23 -14.40
N ASN A 336 10.49 15.56 -14.22
CA ASN A 336 9.66 16.13 -15.29
C ASN A 336 9.88 17.65 -15.41
N ASN A 337 9.74 18.18 -16.62
CA ASN A 337 9.63 19.62 -16.85
C ASN A 337 8.25 20.16 -16.45
N GLY A 338 7.21 19.32 -16.58
CA GLY A 338 5.85 19.61 -16.15
C GLY A 338 5.61 19.28 -14.68
N SER A 339 4.41 18.74 -14.39
CA SER A 339 4.01 18.34 -13.05
C SER A 339 4.90 17.23 -12.48
N ASN A 340 5.28 17.40 -11.22
CA ASN A 340 6.00 16.42 -10.43
C ASN A 340 5.20 16.17 -9.14
N VAL A 341 5.47 15.04 -8.47
CA VAL A 341 4.88 14.78 -7.15
C VAL A 341 5.51 15.74 -6.13
N ASN A 342 4.67 16.38 -5.31
CA ASN A 342 5.13 17.26 -4.24
C ASN A 342 5.90 16.47 -3.17
N ARG A 343 6.72 17.17 -2.38
CA ARG A 343 7.47 16.57 -1.27
C ARG A 343 7.37 17.43 -0.02
N THR A 344 7.45 16.76 1.12
CA THR A 344 7.72 17.42 2.40
C THR A 344 9.16 17.95 2.42
N PRO A 345 9.52 18.87 3.34
CA PRO A 345 10.89 19.33 3.53
C PRO A 345 11.94 18.22 3.68
N ALA A 346 11.59 17.10 4.33
CA ALA A 346 12.48 15.96 4.50
C ALA A 346 12.43 14.93 3.35
N GLY A 347 11.72 15.22 2.27
CA GLY A 347 11.78 14.45 1.02
C GLY A 347 10.78 13.31 0.87
N LEU A 348 9.80 13.19 1.78
CA LEU A 348 8.68 12.25 1.62
C LEU A 348 7.79 12.70 0.46
N LEU A 349 7.38 11.78 -0.41
CA LEU A 349 6.35 12.07 -1.41
C LEU A 349 5.03 12.48 -0.74
N TYR A 350 4.43 13.58 -1.18
CA TYR A 350 3.21 14.13 -0.59
C TYR A 350 2.17 14.42 -1.67
N ILE A 351 1.16 13.54 -1.79
CA ILE A 351 0.15 13.60 -2.85
C ILE A 351 -1.14 14.20 -2.29
N ARG A 352 -1.62 13.71 -1.14
CA ARG A 352 -2.84 14.18 -0.47
C ARG A 352 -2.64 14.30 1.04
N GLN A 353 -3.50 15.09 1.69
CA GLN A 353 -3.44 15.29 3.13
C GLN A 353 -3.94 14.08 3.94
N TRP A 354 -5.03 13.45 3.51
CA TRP A 354 -5.57 12.28 4.20
C TRP A 354 -4.87 11.03 3.70
N ASN A 355 -4.30 10.27 4.64
CA ASN A 355 -3.77 8.94 4.40
C ASN A 355 -2.69 8.94 3.31
N ASN A 356 -1.75 9.88 3.39
CA ASN A 356 -0.72 10.08 2.36
C ASN A 356 0.17 8.84 2.16
N MET A 357 0.36 8.04 3.21
CA MET A 357 1.22 6.85 3.18
C MET A 357 0.77 5.76 2.20
N GLN A 358 -0.50 5.75 1.76
CA GLN A 358 -0.91 4.88 0.65
C GLN A 358 -0.13 5.22 -0.63
N TYR A 359 0.05 6.50 -0.92
CA TYR A 359 0.69 6.96 -2.15
C TYR A 359 2.20 6.77 -2.09
N VAL A 360 2.77 6.96 -0.90
CA VAL A 360 4.20 6.75 -0.64
C VAL A 360 4.56 5.29 -0.86
N SER A 361 3.85 4.37 -0.20
CA SER A 361 4.09 2.91 -0.31
C SER A 361 3.85 2.40 -1.74
N ASN A 362 2.77 2.84 -2.38
CA ASN A 362 2.46 2.51 -3.77
C ASN A 362 3.54 3.01 -4.75
N ALA A 363 3.98 4.26 -4.61
CA ALA A 363 5.04 4.82 -5.46
C ALA A 363 6.38 4.09 -5.23
N ALA A 364 6.74 3.83 -3.97
CA ALA A 364 7.94 3.07 -3.63
C ALA A 364 7.90 1.67 -4.27
N PHE A 365 6.77 0.99 -4.24
CA PHE A 365 6.58 -0.31 -4.89
C PHE A 365 6.79 -0.24 -6.41
N LEU A 366 6.11 0.69 -7.10
CA LEU A 366 6.24 0.83 -8.56
C LEU A 366 7.66 1.21 -8.99
N LEU A 367 8.33 2.11 -8.25
CA LEU A 367 9.73 2.46 -8.48
C LEU A 367 10.64 1.25 -8.31
N THR A 368 10.39 0.41 -7.29
CA THR A 368 11.17 -0.81 -7.02
C THR A 368 11.02 -1.81 -8.17
N VAL A 369 9.80 -2.16 -8.55
CA VAL A 369 9.52 -3.10 -9.66
C VAL A 369 10.15 -2.60 -10.97
N TYR A 370 9.97 -1.32 -11.28
CA TYR A 370 10.51 -0.77 -12.52
C TYR A 370 12.04 -0.67 -12.50
N SER A 371 12.66 -0.45 -11.34
CA SER A 371 14.12 -0.47 -11.22
C SER A 371 14.71 -1.84 -11.55
N ASP A 372 14.06 -2.92 -11.12
CA ASP A 372 14.47 -4.29 -11.44
C ASP A 372 14.27 -4.58 -12.93
N TYR A 373 13.17 -4.16 -13.53
CA TYR A 373 12.96 -4.25 -14.98
C TYR A 373 14.06 -3.49 -15.76
N LEU A 374 14.39 -2.26 -15.36
CA LEU A 374 15.44 -1.48 -16.00
C LEU A 374 16.82 -2.17 -15.88
N ARG A 375 17.12 -2.77 -14.72
CA ARG A 375 18.34 -3.54 -14.51
C ARG A 375 18.38 -4.78 -15.42
N ALA A 376 17.33 -5.59 -15.42
CA ALA A 376 17.24 -6.82 -16.21
C ALA A 376 17.28 -6.57 -17.73
N SER A 377 16.68 -5.47 -18.18
CA SER A 377 16.66 -5.08 -19.60
C SER A 377 17.88 -4.23 -20.04
N ASN A 378 18.80 -3.93 -19.12
CA ASN A 378 19.94 -3.02 -19.34
C ASN A 378 19.50 -1.65 -19.91
N GLN A 379 18.38 -1.13 -19.41
CA GLN A 379 17.81 0.15 -19.80
C GLN A 379 17.97 1.20 -18.70
N ARG A 380 17.73 2.46 -19.07
CA ARG A 380 17.70 3.60 -18.15
C ARG A 380 16.36 4.29 -18.26
N LEU A 381 15.85 4.79 -17.15
CA LEU A 381 14.63 5.59 -17.11
C LEU A 381 14.86 6.90 -17.88
N ARG A 382 13.96 7.22 -18.81
CA ARG A 382 14.05 8.43 -19.64
C ARG A 382 13.16 9.52 -19.04
N CYS A 383 13.78 10.55 -18.47
CA CYS A 383 13.07 11.72 -17.97
C CYS A 383 13.47 12.98 -18.76
N ASP A 384 12.65 14.02 -18.67
CA ASP A 384 12.93 15.33 -19.30
C ASP A 384 14.27 15.91 -18.83
N ARG A 385 14.58 15.74 -17.53
CA ARG A 385 15.81 16.23 -16.89
C ARG A 385 16.95 15.21 -16.88
N GLY A 386 16.99 14.33 -17.88
CA GLY A 386 18.08 13.37 -18.11
C GLY A 386 17.71 11.92 -17.80
N LYS A 387 18.65 11.00 -18.07
CA LYS A 387 18.46 9.55 -17.87
C LYS A 387 18.86 9.13 -16.47
N VAL A 388 17.99 8.41 -15.77
CA VAL A 388 18.22 7.91 -14.41
C VAL A 388 18.56 6.40 -14.47
N GLY A 389 19.59 5.97 -13.74
CA GLY A 389 19.97 4.56 -13.70
C GLY A 389 19.06 3.73 -12.78
N PRO A 390 18.97 2.40 -12.96
CA PRO A 390 18.14 1.55 -12.12
C PRO A 390 18.46 1.70 -10.62
N GLU A 391 19.74 1.80 -10.26
CA GLU A 391 20.15 2.00 -8.86
C GLU A 391 19.62 3.31 -8.27
N ASP A 392 19.66 4.42 -9.00
CA ASP A 392 19.15 5.71 -8.52
C ASP A 392 17.62 5.67 -8.31
N VAL A 393 16.89 4.95 -9.17
CA VAL A 393 15.44 4.73 -9.02
C VAL A 393 15.17 3.92 -7.74
N PHE A 394 15.90 2.82 -7.54
CA PHE A 394 15.76 1.96 -6.37
C PHE A 394 16.15 2.68 -5.07
N LEU A 395 17.24 3.46 -5.07
CA LEU A 395 17.69 4.24 -3.91
C LEU A 395 16.64 5.24 -3.46
N PHE A 396 15.91 5.86 -4.39
CA PHE A 396 14.80 6.74 -4.03
C PHE A 396 13.60 5.95 -3.47
N ALA A 397 13.27 4.77 -4.02
CA ALA A 397 12.25 3.90 -3.43
C ALA A 397 12.61 3.50 -1.99
N ARG A 398 13.87 3.09 -1.76
CA ARG A 398 14.41 2.79 -0.44
C ARG A 398 14.29 3.98 0.51
N SER A 399 14.59 5.19 0.06
CA SER A 399 14.49 6.38 0.93
C SER A 399 13.06 6.63 1.44
N GLN A 400 12.03 6.25 0.66
CA GLN A 400 10.64 6.32 1.11
C GLN A 400 10.32 5.25 2.17
N ALA A 401 10.82 4.02 1.99
CA ALA A 401 10.70 2.97 3.00
C ALA A 401 11.45 3.31 4.28
N ASP A 402 12.67 3.83 4.18
CA ASP A 402 13.47 4.29 5.32
C ASP A 402 12.74 5.41 6.09
N TYR A 403 12.14 6.36 5.36
CA TYR A 403 11.32 7.41 5.97
C TYR A 403 10.16 6.80 6.78
N ILE A 404 9.44 5.82 6.22
CA ILE A 404 8.37 5.10 6.91
C ILE A 404 8.89 4.43 8.20
N LEU A 405 10.09 3.85 8.16
CA LEU A 405 10.67 3.08 9.27
C LEU A 405 11.38 3.93 10.33
N GLY A 406 11.59 5.23 10.07
CA GLY A 406 12.05 6.18 11.08
C GLY A 406 13.10 7.19 10.62
N ALA A 407 13.57 7.14 9.36
CA ALA A 407 14.50 8.12 8.79
C ALA A 407 13.76 9.42 8.41
N ASN A 408 13.13 10.03 9.40
CA ASN A 408 12.35 11.26 9.27
C ASN A 408 12.69 12.22 10.43
N PRO A 409 12.31 13.50 10.35
CA PRO A 409 12.63 14.50 11.38
C PRO A 409 12.13 14.16 12.78
N MET A 410 11.13 13.29 12.89
CA MET A 410 10.61 12.83 14.17
C MET A 410 11.36 11.61 14.72
N GLY A 411 12.23 10.95 13.96
CA GLY A 411 12.90 9.71 14.38
C GLY A 411 11.89 8.63 14.82
N MET A 412 10.75 8.56 14.13
CA MET A 412 9.59 7.77 14.52
C MET A 412 9.14 6.89 13.37
N SER A 413 8.99 5.60 13.61
CA SER A 413 8.40 4.69 12.62
C SER A 413 6.91 4.99 12.46
N TYR A 414 6.43 5.12 11.24
CA TYR A 414 5.00 5.17 10.91
C TYR A 414 4.40 3.76 10.70
N LEU A 415 5.23 2.71 10.72
CA LEU A 415 4.79 1.32 10.83
C LEU A 415 4.61 0.95 12.31
N VAL A 416 3.37 0.74 12.74
CA VAL A 416 3.03 0.50 14.15
C VAL A 416 3.72 -0.76 14.68
N GLY A 417 4.34 -0.65 15.86
CA GLY A 417 5.06 -1.75 16.51
C GLY A 417 6.44 -2.07 15.91
N TYR A 418 6.95 -1.24 15.00
CA TYR A 418 8.32 -1.30 14.49
C TYR A 418 9.19 -0.17 15.08
N GLY A 419 10.46 -0.47 15.34
CA GLY A 419 11.37 0.47 16.02
C GLY A 419 11.04 0.68 17.50
N SER A 420 11.77 1.59 18.15
CA SER A 420 11.56 1.98 19.56
C SER A 420 10.49 3.05 19.74
N ARG A 421 10.15 3.79 18.67
CA ARG A 421 9.18 4.87 18.68
C ARG A 421 8.24 4.74 17.48
N TYR A 422 6.94 4.59 17.74
CA TYR A 422 5.89 4.42 16.74
C TYR A 422 4.53 4.93 17.31
N PRO A 423 3.50 5.20 16.47
CA PRO A 423 2.20 5.69 16.92
C PRO A 423 1.53 4.74 17.90
N GLN A 424 1.05 5.28 19.02
CA GLN A 424 0.41 4.51 20.09
C GLN A 424 -1.10 4.75 20.13
N ARG A 425 -1.61 5.77 19.44
CA ARG A 425 -3.02 6.19 19.49
C ARG A 425 -3.63 6.23 18.09
N MET A 426 -3.46 5.13 17.36
CA MET A 426 -4.06 4.90 16.04
C MET A 426 -5.59 5.06 16.08
N HIS A 427 -6.17 5.68 15.05
CA HIS A 427 -7.62 5.72 14.83
C HIS A 427 -8.13 4.33 14.43
N HIS A 428 -8.45 3.49 15.42
CA HIS A 428 -8.91 2.12 15.18
C HIS A 428 -9.75 1.61 16.35
N ARG A 429 -10.99 1.19 16.08
CA ARG A 429 -11.96 0.76 17.11
C ARG A 429 -11.46 -0.44 17.92
N GLY A 430 -11.16 -1.55 17.26
CA GLY A 430 -10.61 -2.75 17.90
C GLY A 430 -9.28 -2.52 18.65
N ALA A 431 -8.48 -1.52 18.26
CA ALA A 431 -7.23 -1.18 18.92
C ALA A 431 -7.45 -0.40 20.22
N SER A 432 -8.32 0.61 20.13
CA SER A 432 -8.55 1.61 21.18
C SER A 432 -9.42 1.14 22.34
N ILE A 433 -10.19 0.07 22.13
CA ILE A 433 -11.10 -0.53 23.10
C ILE A 433 -10.45 -1.80 23.65
N GLU A 434 -10.66 -2.09 24.94
CA GLU A 434 -10.20 -3.34 25.54
C GLU A 434 -10.72 -4.56 24.77
N SER A 435 -9.86 -5.57 24.61
CA SER A 435 -10.18 -6.71 23.76
C SER A 435 -11.33 -7.55 24.32
N TYR A 436 -12.06 -8.24 23.43
CA TYR A 436 -13.13 -9.18 23.82
C TYR A 436 -12.62 -10.32 24.71
N ARG A 437 -11.34 -10.68 24.60
CA ARG A 437 -10.73 -11.73 25.43
C ARG A 437 -10.52 -11.27 26.87
N GLU A 438 -10.14 -10.01 27.06
CA GLU A 438 -9.94 -9.42 28.38
C GLU A 438 -11.28 -9.08 29.04
N ASN A 439 -12.23 -8.50 28.29
CA ASN A 439 -13.57 -8.21 28.78
C ASN A 439 -14.63 -8.70 27.80
N LYS A 440 -15.35 -9.77 28.17
CA LYS A 440 -16.48 -10.33 27.39
C LYS A 440 -17.79 -9.56 27.54
N GLY A 441 -17.82 -8.54 28.39
CA GLY A 441 -18.96 -7.64 28.54
C GLY A 441 -19.21 -6.89 27.25
N PHE A 442 -20.49 -6.75 26.89
CA PHE A 442 -20.91 -6.05 25.68
C PHE A 442 -20.62 -4.54 25.78
N ILE A 443 -20.02 -3.97 24.74
CA ILE A 443 -19.76 -2.53 24.63
C ILE A 443 -20.77 -1.93 23.64
N GLY A 444 -21.65 -1.04 24.13
CA GLY A 444 -22.70 -0.43 23.33
C GLY A 444 -22.18 0.58 22.28
N CYS A 445 -23.03 0.90 21.30
CA CYS A 445 -22.71 1.75 20.13
C CYS A 445 -21.90 3.01 20.46
N THR A 446 -22.42 3.88 21.32
CA THR A 446 -21.77 5.16 21.66
C THR A 446 -20.83 5.04 22.86
N GLN A 447 -20.86 3.91 23.57
CA GLN A 447 -20.07 3.71 24.78
C GLN A 447 -18.56 3.81 24.49
N GLY A 448 -18.13 3.35 23.32
CA GLY A 448 -16.77 3.59 22.83
C GLY A 448 -16.33 5.04 22.82
N TYR A 449 -17.22 5.92 22.35
CA TYR A 449 -16.98 7.35 22.27
C TYR A 449 -16.93 8.02 23.65
N ASP A 450 -17.69 7.50 24.62
CA ASP A 450 -17.69 8.05 25.97
C ASP A 450 -16.43 7.64 26.75
N TYR A 451 -16.03 6.38 26.65
CA TYR A 451 -15.04 5.82 27.57
C TYR A 451 -13.66 5.61 26.96
N TRP A 452 -13.50 5.32 25.66
CA TRP A 452 -12.21 4.93 25.07
C TRP A 452 -11.69 5.94 24.03
N TYR A 453 -12.53 6.38 23.10
CA TYR A 453 -12.14 7.29 22.02
C TYR A 453 -11.44 8.58 22.48
N PRO A 454 -11.82 9.25 23.60
CA PRO A 454 -11.19 10.49 24.02
C PRO A 454 -9.97 10.27 24.92
N ARG A 455 -9.64 9.02 25.30
CA ARG A 455 -8.51 8.74 26.21
C ARG A 455 -7.19 9.17 25.58
N ASN A 456 -6.36 9.81 26.40
CA ASN A 456 -5.00 10.19 26.03
C ASN A 456 -4.00 9.04 26.17
N ASP A 457 -4.38 7.94 26.82
CA ASP A 457 -3.57 6.75 26.97
C ASP A 457 -3.32 6.05 25.61
N PRO A 458 -2.24 5.28 25.49
CA PRO A 458 -2.02 4.35 24.40
C PRO A 458 -3.22 3.43 24.17
N ASN A 459 -3.44 3.03 22.93
CA ASN A 459 -4.42 2.00 22.60
C ASN A 459 -4.06 0.69 23.35
N PRO A 460 -5.03 0.03 24.03
CA PRO A 460 -4.77 -1.20 24.78
C PRO A 460 -4.29 -2.35 23.89
N ASN A 461 -4.71 -2.39 22.62
CA ASN A 461 -4.23 -3.37 21.66
C ASN A 461 -3.36 -2.70 20.59
N VAL A 462 -2.14 -3.22 20.40
CA VAL A 462 -1.22 -2.72 19.39
C VAL A 462 -1.53 -3.39 18.04
N VAL A 463 -1.85 -2.60 17.03
CA VAL A 463 -2.11 -3.05 15.66
C VAL A 463 -0.78 -3.18 14.91
N VAL A 464 0.00 -4.19 15.27
CA VAL A 464 1.36 -4.39 14.75
C VAL A 464 1.33 -4.48 13.22
N GLY A 465 2.18 -3.69 12.56
CA GLY A 465 2.32 -3.67 11.10
C GLY A 465 1.39 -2.70 10.38
N ALA A 466 0.48 -2.01 11.08
CA ALA A 466 -0.35 -1.00 10.46
C ALA A 466 0.51 0.20 10.00
N LEU A 467 0.47 0.52 8.70
CA LEU A 467 1.03 1.76 8.17
C LEU A 467 0.00 2.89 8.29
N VAL A 468 0.17 3.77 9.28
CA VAL A 468 -0.73 4.92 9.49
C VAL A 468 -0.61 5.94 8.36
N GLY A 469 -1.58 6.86 8.26
CA GLY A 469 -1.65 7.88 7.21
C GLY A 469 -0.43 8.81 7.09
N GLY A 470 0.35 8.96 8.15
CA GLY A 470 1.66 9.64 8.13
C GLY A 470 1.60 11.13 8.46
N PRO A 471 2.73 11.86 8.31
CA PRO A 471 2.82 13.26 8.69
C PRO A 471 2.11 14.19 7.71
N ASP A 472 1.94 15.46 8.11
CA ASP A 472 1.51 16.53 7.23
C ASP A 472 2.61 16.95 6.23
N HIS A 473 2.29 17.89 5.34
CA HIS A 473 3.20 18.43 4.33
C HIS A 473 4.49 19.06 4.90
N MET A 474 4.59 19.28 6.21
CA MET A 474 5.73 19.86 6.91
C MET A 474 6.47 18.83 7.78
N ASP A 475 6.28 17.53 7.52
CA ASP A 475 6.87 16.41 8.29
C ASP A 475 6.40 16.35 9.76
N ARG A 476 5.25 16.95 10.09
CA ARG A 476 4.71 16.93 11.46
C ARG A 476 3.65 15.86 11.61
N PHE A 477 3.78 15.05 12.65
CA PHE A 477 2.81 14.03 13.02
C PHE A 477 2.24 14.27 14.41
N SER A 478 0.92 14.20 14.53
CA SER A 478 0.20 14.20 15.80
C SER A 478 -0.40 12.83 16.04
N ASP A 479 0.20 12.06 16.96
CA ASP A 479 -0.27 10.74 17.40
C ASP A 479 -1.55 10.89 18.24
N ASP A 480 -2.65 11.31 17.63
CA ASP A 480 -3.96 11.49 18.26
C ASP A 480 -4.99 10.62 17.53
N ARG A 481 -5.74 9.82 18.28
CA ARG A 481 -6.81 8.95 17.78
C ARG A 481 -7.88 9.72 17.03
N LYS A 482 -8.08 11.00 17.34
CA LYS A 482 -9.05 11.87 16.66
C LYS A 482 -8.53 12.38 15.32
N ASN A 483 -7.23 12.33 15.10
CA ASN A 483 -6.58 12.78 13.87
C ASN A 483 -6.50 11.64 12.84
N PHE A 484 -7.66 11.13 12.44
CA PHE A 484 -7.77 10.00 11.50
C PHE A 484 -7.01 10.23 10.19
N MET A 485 -6.89 11.48 9.72
CA MET A 485 -6.09 11.81 8.53
C MET A 485 -4.64 11.32 8.59
N GLN A 486 -4.03 11.34 9.78
CA GLN A 486 -2.65 10.91 10.01
C GLN A 486 -2.56 9.56 10.72
N THR A 487 -3.50 9.23 11.62
CA THR A 487 -3.39 8.07 12.51
C THR A 487 -4.22 6.87 12.11
N GLU A 488 -5.06 6.98 11.08
CA GLU A 488 -5.77 5.83 10.51
C GLU A 488 -4.84 5.05 9.57
N ALA A 489 -4.96 3.73 9.57
CA ALA A 489 -4.34 2.88 8.55
C ALA A 489 -5.44 2.14 7.81
N CYS A 490 -5.22 1.95 6.52
CA CYS A 490 -6.07 1.12 5.68
C CYS A 490 -5.26 -0.10 5.21
N THR A 491 -5.96 -1.19 4.89
CA THR A 491 -5.33 -2.43 4.36
C THR A 491 -4.39 -2.16 3.17
N TYR A 492 -4.82 -1.32 2.23
CA TYR A 492 -4.04 -0.97 1.03
C TYR A 492 -2.79 -0.13 1.29
N ASN A 493 -2.68 0.56 2.44
CA ASN A 493 -1.44 1.26 2.81
C ASN A 493 -0.27 0.28 2.96
N THR A 494 -0.57 -0.88 3.53
CA THR A 494 0.45 -1.86 3.93
C THR A 494 0.70 -2.89 2.82
N ALA A 495 -0.28 -3.12 1.95
CA ALA A 495 -0.22 -4.13 0.88
C ALA A 495 1.00 -3.97 -0.04
N SER A 496 1.20 -2.78 -0.60
CA SER A 496 2.33 -2.49 -1.49
C SER A 496 3.68 -2.47 -0.76
N LEU A 497 3.69 -2.11 0.52
CA LEU A 497 4.90 -2.08 1.34
C LEU A 497 5.50 -3.49 1.56
N VAL A 498 4.68 -4.55 1.57
CA VAL A 498 5.15 -5.94 1.70
C VAL A 498 6.20 -6.28 0.64
N GLY A 499 5.93 -5.98 -0.63
CA GLY A 499 6.88 -6.25 -1.72
C GLY A 499 8.16 -5.40 -1.62
N VAL A 500 8.03 -4.12 -1.24
CA VAL A 500 9.20 -3.23 -1.06
C VAL A 500 10.12 -3.74 0.05
N LEU A 501 9.55 -4.12 1.20
CA LEU A 501 10.31 -4.62 2.34
C LEU A 501 10.96 -5.97 2.06
N ALA A 502 10.29 -6.84 1.28
CA ALA A 502 10.89 -8.09 0.82
C ALA A 502 12.11 -7.83 -0.07
N LYS A 503 11.99 -6.96 -1.08
CA LYS A 503 13.13 -6.60 -1.92
C LYS A 503 14.31 -6.04 -1.11
N LEU A 504 14.02 -5.12 -0.19
CA LEU A 504 15.06 -4.53 0.66
C LEU A 504 15.72 -5.55 1.59
N HIS A 505 14.95 -6.49 2.13
CA HIS A 505 15.48 -7.60 2.90
C HIS A 505 16.43 -8.48 2.08
N GLY A 506 16.05 -8.85 0.85
CA GLY A 506 16.91 -9.65 -0.03
C GLY A 506 18.26 -8.96 -0.32
N VAL A 507 18.24 -7.64 -0.55
CA VAL A 507 19.48 -6.85 -0.73
C VAL A 507 20.35 -6.86 0.54
N GLU A 508 19.75 -6.71 1.73
CA GLU A 508 20.51 -6.80 2.98
C GLU A 508 21.14 -8.18 3.21
N GLU A 509 20.45 -9.25 2.82
CA GLU A 509 21.01 -10.61 2.90
C GLU A 509 22.21 -10.78 1.97
N GLU A 510 22.09 -10.38 0.69
CA GLU A 510 23.18 -10.43 -0.28
C GLU A 510 24.42 -9.65 0.18
N ASP A 511 24.23 -8.42 0.69
CA ASP A 511 25.32 -7.59 1.24
C ASP A 511 25.93 -8.22 2.50
N GLY A 512 25.14 -8.93 3.31
CA GLY A 512 25.60 -9.67 4.49
C GLY A 512 26.45 -10.90 4.14
N TYR A 513 26.08 -11.63 3.07
CA TYR A 513 26.83 -12.78 2.56
C TYR A 513 28.16 -12.37 1.90
N LEU A 514 28.21 -11.21 1.22
CA LEU A 514 29.44 -10.70 0.62
C LEU A 514 30.47 -10.21 1.65
N ASN A 515 30.04 -9.88 2.87
CA ASN A 515 30.89 -9.39 3.96
C ASN A 515 31.28 -10.47 4.99
N THR A 516 30.92 -11.74 4.79
CA THR A 516 31.40 -12.84 5.65
C THR A 516 32.77 -13.32 5.16
N PRO A 517 33.83 -13.31 6.01
CA PRO A 517 35.12 -13.87 5.60
C PRO A 517 34.92 -15.35 5.30
N LEU A 518 35.26 -15.78 4.08
CA LEU A 518 35.42 -17.19 3.74
C LEU A 518 36.40 -17.80 4.75
N LEU A 519 35.87 -18.49 5.77
CA LEU A 519 36.65 -19.39 6.61
C LEU A 519 37.12 -20.51 5.70
N ALA A 520 38.32 -20.34 5.14
CA ALA A 520 39.04 -21.39 4.45
C ALA A 520 39.20 -22.56 5.43
N SER A 521 38.54 -23.66 5.13
CA SER A 521 38.77 -24.95 5.77
C SER A 521 40.25 -25.30 5.66
N SER A 522 40.90 -25.43 6.81
CA SER A 522 42.23 -26.06 6.95
C SER A 522 42.04 -27.54 7.20
#